data_AF-A0A660WE76-F1
#
_entry.id   AF-A0A660WE76-F1
#
_cell.length_a   1.000
_cell.length_b   1.000
_cell.length_c   1.000
_cell.angle_alpha   90.00
_cell.angle_beta   90.00
_cell.angle_gamma   90.00
#
_symmetry.space_group_name_H-M   'P 1'
#
loop_
_entity.id
_entity.type
_entity.pdbx_description
1 polymer ?
#
loop_
_entity_poly.entity_id
_entity_poly.type
_entity_poly.pdbx_seq_one_letter_code
_entity_poly.pdbx_strand_id
1 'polypeptide(L)'
;MDIFRDAWYASLSMDETKLRDILNSCQAGQISIDEVVAHLRRLPFEPTDSARVDHHRHLRCGFGEVIFAAGKTPGQVREIFSKLAVTGQNVL
;
A
#
# COMPACT_ATOMS: atom_id res chain seq x y z
N MET A 1 19.47 5.62 -15.16
CA MET A 1 19.63 4.59 -14.12
C MET A 1 19.93 5.32 -12.83
N ASP A 2 18.88 5.62 -12.07
CA ASP A 2 18.94 6.45 -10.88
C ASP A 2 18.93 5.53 -9.67
N ILE A 3 20.12 5.29 -9.10
CA ILE A 3 20.34 4.40 -7.94
C ILE A 3 19.47 4.82 -6.74
N PHE A 4 19.03 6.09 -6.71
CA PHE A 4 18.11 6.61 -5.70
C PHE A 4 16.65 6.18 -5.90
N ARG A 5 16.21 5.75 -7.09
CA ARG A 5 14.85 5.19 -7.28
C ARG A 5 14.75 3.74 -6.84
N ASP A 6 15.75 2.92 -7.18
CA ASP A 6 15.68 1.48 -6.98
C ASP A 6 15.70 1.09 -5.50
N ALA A 7 16.47 1.79 -4.67
CA ALA A 7 16.50 1.58 -3.22
C ALA A 7 15.22 2.04 -2.50
N TRP A 8 14.53 3.07 -3.02
CA TRP A 8 13.27 3.56 -2.47
C TRP A 8 12.07 2.69 -2.88
N TYR A 9 12.07 2.11 -4.08
CA TYR A 9 11.06 1.12 -4.50
C TYR A 9 11.17 -0.20 -3.72
N ALA A 10 12.39 -0.65 -3.39
CA ALA A 10 12.60 -1.89 -2.66
C ALA A 10 12.08 -1.86 -1.20
N SER A 11 11.93 -0.68 -0.61
CA SER A 11 11.39 -0.49 0.75
C SER A 11 9.86 -0.38 0.81
N LEU A 12 9.18 -0.24 -0.34
CA LEU A 12 7.75 0.02 -0.46
C LEU A 12 7.02 -1.10 -1.24
N SER A 13 7.71 -2.19 -1.56
CA SER A 13 7.12 -3.29 -2.29
C SER A 13 6.22 -4.11 -1.38
N MET A 14 5.03 -4.43 -1.91
CA MET A 14 4.20 -5.54 -1.46
C MET A 14 5.07 -6.74 -1.09
N ASP A 15 4.81 -7.37 0.07
CA ASP A 15 5.46 -8.62 0.48
C ASP A 15 5.09 -9.74 -0.51
N GLU A 16 5.91 -9.88 -1.55
CA GLU A 16 5.63 -10.77 -2.67
C GLU A 16 5.62 -12.23 -2.24
N THR A 17 6.42 -12.60 -1.24
CA THR A 17 6.45 -13.96 -0.68
C THR A 17 5.08 -14.28 -0.11
N LYS A 18 4.56 -13.41 0.75
CA LYS A 18 3.28 -13.58 1.41
C LYS A 18 2.10 -13.56 0.43
N LEU A 19 2.18 -12.72 -0.62
CA LEU A 19 1.18 -12.73 -1.67
C LEU A 19 1.20 -14.04 -2.46
N ARG A 20 2.39 -14.50 -2.88
CA ARG A 20 2.53 -15.75 -3.64
C ARG A 20 2.02 -16.94 -2.82
N ASP A 21 2.27 -16.98 -1.52
CA ASP A 21 1.74 -18.03 -0.64
C ASP A 21 0.20 -18.08 -0.66
N ILE A 22 -0.46 -16.93 -0.49
CA ILE A 22 -1.92 -16.83 -0.54
C ILE A 22 -2.46 -17.26 -1.91
N LEU A 23 -1.83 -16.82 -3.00
CA LEU A 23 -2.25 -17.17 -4.36
C LEU A 23 -2.05 -18.66 -4.65
N ASN A 24 -0.94 -19.25 -4.19
CA ASN A 24 -0.65 -20.67 -4.34
C ASN A 24 -1.64 -21.53 -3.53
N SER A 25 -1.99 -21.13 -2.31
CA SER A 25 -3.02 -21.82 -1.53
C SER A 25 -4.39 -21.78 -2.21
N CYS A 26 -4.73 -20.67 -2.87
CA CYS A 26 -5.96 -20.58 -3.66
C CYS A 26 -5.92 -21.47 -4.90
N GLN A 27 -4.80 -21.47 -5.63
CA GLN A 27 -4.62 -22.33 -6.81
C GLN A 27 -4.69 -23.82 -6.44
N ALA A 28 -4.18 -24.18 -5.26
CA ALA A 28 -4.26 -25.53 -4.71
C ALA A 28 -5.65 -25.90 -4.17
N GLY A 29 -6.63 -24.98 -4.19
CA GLY A 29 -7.99 -25.18 -3.67
C GLY A 29 -8.08 -25.24 -2.14
N GLN A 30 -7.03 -24.82 -1.42
CA GLN A 30 -6.97 -24.84 0.05
C GLN A 30 -7.75 -23.69 0.68
N ILE A 31 -7.85 -22.57 -0.05
CA ILE A 31 -8.68 -21.43 0.29
C ILE A 31 -9.46 -20.99 -0.95
N SER A 32 -10.64 -20.43 -0.73
CA SER A 32 -11.47 -19.83 -1.76
C SER A 32 -10.94 -18.46 -2.20
N ILE A 33 -11.40 -18.01 -3.38
CA ILE A 33 -11.16 -16.64 -3.85
C ILE A 33 -11.67 -15.61 -2.85
N ASP A 34 -12.82 -15.86 -2.20
CA ASP A 34 -13.36 -14.93 -1.20
C ASP A 34 -12.46 -14.79 0.04
N GLU A 35 -11.81 -15.87 0.45
CA GLU A 35 -10.81 -15.86 1.53
C GLU A 35 -9.55 -15.09 1.10
N VAL A 36 -9.06 -15.29 -0.13
CA VAL A 36 -7.95 -14.48 -0.69
C VAL A 36 -8.28 -13.00 -0.64
N VAL A 37 -9.47 -12.62 -1.11
CA VAL A 37 -9.93 -11.22 -1.08
C VAL A 37 -9.99 -10.70 0.37
N ALA A 38 -10.44 -11.50 1.32
CA ALA A 38 -10.44 -11.13 2.74
C ALA A 38 -9.02 -10.94 3.32
N HIS A 39 -8.03 -11.70 2.87
CA HIS A 39 -6.62 -11.51 3.24
C HIS A 39 -6.04 -10.23 2.64
N LEU A 40 -6.29 -9.97 1.35
CA LEU A 40 -5.85 -8.76 0.67
C LEU A 40 -6.46 -7.49 1.25
N ARG A 41 -7.66 -7.59 1.85
CA ARG A 41 -8.29 -6.48 2.57
C ARG A 41 -7.48 -5.99 3.78
N ARG A 42 -6.56 -6.80 4.33
CA ARG A 42 -5.81 -6.51 5.57
C ARG A 42 -4.33 -6.15 5.35
N LEU A 43 -3.86 -6.10 4.10
CA LEU A 43 -2.45 -5.88 3.71
C LEU A 43 -2.27 -4.54 2.95
N PRO A 44 -1.08 -3.91 2.98
CA PRO A 44 -0.31 -3.44 4.13
C PRO A 44 -0.60 -1.96 4.41
N PHE A 45 -0.65 -1.62 5.70
CA PHE A 45 -0.60 -0.22 6.15
C PHE A 45 0.85 0.12 6.48
N GLU A 46 1.38 1.20 5.92
CA GLU A 46 2.67 1.75 6.31
C GLU A 46 2.47 2.80 7.42
N PRO A 47 3.04 2.63 8.62
CA PRO A 47 2.99 3.67 9.64
C PRO A 47 3.87 4.87 9.27
N THR A 48 3.40 6.06 9.61
CA THR A 48 4.17 7.31 9.63
C THR A 48 3.98 7.99 10.99
N ASP A 49 4.78 9.01 11.29
CA ASP A 49 4.70 9.73 12.57
C ASP A 49 3.36 10.45 12.77
N SER A 50 2.59 10.67 11.69
CA SER A 50 1.34 11.45 11.70
C SER A 50 0.14 10.78 11.02
N ALA A 51 0.34 9.60 10.41
CA ALA A 51 -0.71 8.85 9.70
C ALA A 51 -0.36 7.36 9.58
N ARG A 52 -1.31 6.56 9.11
CA ARG A 52 -1.04 5.23 8.55
C ARG A 52 -1.44 5.27 7.09
N VAL A 53 -0.48 5.08 6.21
CA VAL A 53 -0.67 5.11 4.76
C VAL A 53 -1.17 3.74 4.30
N ASP A 54 -2.25 3.74 3.52
CA ASP A 54 -2.84 2.55 2.96
C ASP A 54 -2.59 2.49 1.46
N HIS A 55 -1.48 1.86 1.07
CA HIS A 55 -1.07 1.72 -0.34
C HIS A 55 -2.05 0.89 -1.17
N HIS A 56 -2.97 0.17 -0.53
CA HIS A 56 -3.94 -0.70 -1.18
C HIS A 56 -5.36 -0.11 -1.22
N ARG A 57 -5.56 1.14 -0.80
CA ARG A 57 -6.90 1.74 -0.77
C ARG A 57 -7.58 1.71 -2.12
N HIS A 58 -6.85 2.01 -3.19
CA HIS A 58 -7.40 1.96 -4.55
C HIS A 58 -7.93 0.56 -4.91
N LEU A 59 -7.21 -0.50 -4.56
CA LEU A 59 -7.65 -1.87 -4.79
C LEU A 59 -8.90 -2.24 -3.97
N ARG A 60 -9.00 -1.73 -2.73
CA ARG A 60 -10.12 -2.07 -1.82
C ARG A 60 -11.37 -1.24 -2.03
N CYS A 61 -11.21 0.02 -2.44
CA CYS A 61 -12.27 1.01 -2.46
C CYS A 61 -12.57 1.59 -3.86
N GLY A 62 -11.71 1.34 -4.85
CA GLY A 62 -11.87 1.86 -6.21
C GLY A 62 -11.40 3.31 -6.40
N PHE A 63 -10.89 3.96 -5.35
CA PHE A 63 -10.36 5.33 -5.39
C PHE A 63 -9.10 5.44 -4.51
N GLY A 64 -8.22 6.37 -4.86
CA GLY A 64 -6.94 6.58 -4.18
C GLY A 64 -7.06 7.16 -2.77
N GLU A 65 -5.93 7.27 -2.07
CA GLU A 65 -5.89 7.81 -0.72
C GLU A 65 -6.16 9.32 -0.69
N VAL A 66 -6.81 9.78 0.38
CA VAL A 66 -7.07 11.20 0.65
C VAL A 66 -6.18 11.67 1.80
N ILE A 67 -5.44 12.76 1.63
CA ILE A 67 -4.68 13.35 2.74
C ILE A 67 -5.54 14.37 3.48
N PHE A 68 -6.14 13.95 4.61
CA PHE A 68 -6.84 14.89 5.48
C PHE A 68 -5.84 15.78 6.25
N ALA A 69 -5.65 17.01 5.78
CA ALA A 69 -4.58 17.91 6.26
C ALA A 69 -4.93 18.72 7.53
N ALA A 70 -6.15 18.64 8.06
CA ALA A 70 -6.52 19.42 9.25
C ALA A 70 -5.63 19.07 10.45
N GLY A 71 -5.03 20.09 11.07
CA GLY A 71 -4.09 19.93 12.18
C GLY A 71 -2.70 19.39 11.80
N LYS A 72 -2.40 19.17 10.50
CA LYS A 72 -1.08 18.73 10.03
C LYS A 72 -0.23 19.92 9.56
N THR A 73 1.08 19.81 9.76
CA THR A 73 2.03 20.78 9.20
C THR A 73 2.28 20.50 7.71
N PRO A 74 2.74 21.50 6.93
CA PRO A 74 3.12 21.27 5.54
C PRO A 74 4.20 20.19 5.36
N GLY A 75 5.11 20.03 6.34
CA GLY A 75 6.12 18.99 6.35
C GLY A 75 5.51 17.59 6.48
N GLN A 76 4.54 17.42 7.39
CA GLN A 76 3.82 16.16 7.56
C GLN A 76 2.99 15.79 6.33
N VAL A 77 2.31 16.77 5.73
CA VAL A 77 1.54 16.54 4.48
C VAL A 77 2.48 16.12 3.35
N ARG A 78 3.65 16.76 3.21
CA ARG A 78 4.67 16.37 2.22
C ARG A 78 5.17 14.96 2.45
N GLU A 79 5.46 14.59 3.70
CA GLU A 79 5.92 13.23 4.03
C GLU A 79 4.89 12.18 3.62
N ILE A 80 3.62 12.38 3.99
CA ILE A 80 2.52 11.49 3.65
C ILE A 80 2.36 11.39 2.13
N PHE A 81 2.38 12.53 1.43
CA PHE A 81 2.27 12.57 -0.03
C PHE A 81 3.42 11.84 -0.71
N SER A 82 4.67 12.08 -0.29
CA SER A 82 5.83 11.43 -0.86
C SER A 82 5.75 9.90 -0.73
N LYS A 83 5.25 9.38 0.40
CA LYS A 83 5.04 7.94 0.59
C LYS A 83 3.98 7.39 -0.35
N LEU A 84 2.83 8.07 -0.46
CA LEU A 84 1.75 7.65 -1.36
C LEU A 84 2.13 7.70 -2.84
N ALA A 85 2.86 8.73 -3.26
CA ALA A 85 3.21 8.99 -4.65
C ALA A 85 4.13 7.93 -5.26
N VAL A 86 4.87 7.16 -4.45
CA VAL A 86 5.75 6.07 -4.93
C VAL A 86 4.94 4.97 -5.63
N THR A 87 3.68 4.76 -5.23
CA THR A 87 2.82 3.73 -5.82
C THR A 87 2.28 4.10 -7.21
N GLY A 88 2.41 5.36 -7.63
CA GLY A 88 1.83 5.87 -8.86
C GLY A 88 0.30 5.96 -8.85
N GLN A 89 -0.37 5.71 -7.72
CA GLN A 89 -1.80 5.92 -7.55
C GLN A 89 -2.13 7.42 -7.45
N ASN A 90 -3.33 7.80 -7.87
CA ASN A 90 -3.82 9.16 -7.65
C ASN A 90 -3.98 9.43 -6.14
N VAL A 91 -3.47 10.57 -5.69
CA VAL A 91 -3.64 11.07 -4.32
C VAL A 91 -4.58 12.26 -4.37
N LEU A 92 -5.57 12.28 -3.47
CA LEU A 92 -6.66 13.26 -3.41
C LEU A 92 -6.54 14.19 -2.20
#